data_AF-L7UD97-F1
#
_entry.id   AF-L7UD97-F1
#
_cell.length_a   1.000
_cell.length_b   1.000
_cell.length_c   1.000
_cell.angle_alpha   90.00
_cell.angle_beta   90.00
_cell.angle_gamma   90.00
#
_symmetry.space_group_name_H-M   'P 1'
#
loop_
_entity.id
_entity.type
_entity.pdbx_description
1 polymer ?
#
loop_
_entity_poly.entity_id
_entity_poly.type
_entity_poly.pdbx_seq_one_letter_code
_entity_poly.pdbx_strand_id
1 'polypeptide(L)'
;MTQAVEGAEDDAQAGAADVRAFAAGPLDVVCGISASASTPYVRGALAEAHRRGAHTVLVCCNRPRTRADVDTLVLARTGPELVAGSTRLKAGTATKLILNAITTAAFVSLGKVYRGRMVDVRPVNAKLRARAARMVAELTNLPLSEAARLLEASGGEVKVAVAMHFTGLTARAARKRLRDNGLRELAEPRRKRAHARGPT
;
A
#
# COMPACT_ATOMS: atom_id res chain seq x y z
N MET A 1 3.89 -12.86 18.08
CA MET A 1 5.32 -13.14 18.21
C MET A 1 5.93 -12.08 19.12
N THR A 2 6.48 -12.45 20.27
CA THR A 2 6.98 -11.49 21.30
C THR A 2 8.34 -11.89 21.87
N GLN A 3 9.07 -12.83 21.26
CA GLN A 3 10.41 -13.19 21.71
C GLN A 3 11.44 -12.90 20.63
N ALA A 4 12.50 -12.20 21.00
CA ALA A 4 13.67 -12.02 20.17
C ALA A 4 14.37 -13.37 20.01
N VAL A 5 14.75 -13.71 18.78
CA VAL A 5 15.61 -14.86 18.52
C VAL A 5 17.04 -14.36 18.57
N GLU A 6 17.80 -14.83 19.55
CA GLU A 6 19.17 -14.39 19.78
C GLU A 6 20.05 -14.72 18.56
N GLY A 7 20.86 -13.75 18.11
CA GLY A 7 21.77 -13.89 16.96
C GLY A 7 21.12 -13.86 15.57
N ALA A 8 19.79 -13.86 15.46
CA ALA A 8 19.12 -13.87 14.14
C ALA A 8 19.43 -12.61 13.30
N GLU A 9 19.68 -11.46 13.94
CA GLU A 9 19.97 -10.22 13.24
C GLU A 9 21.39 -10.17 12.63
N ASP A 10 22.29 -11.01 13.15
CA ASP A 10 23.69 -11.11 12.72
C ASP A 10 23.90 -12.11 11.57
N ASP A 11 22.86 -12.88 11.21
CA ASP A 11 22.94 -13.88 10.15
C ASP A 11 22.54 -13.32 8.77
N ALA A 12 23.54 -12.86 8.01
CA ALA A 12 23.35 -12.40 6.63
C ALA A 12 22.90 -13.53 5.68
N GLN A 13 23.29 -14.79 5.93
CA GLN A 13 22.93 -15.92 5.07
C GLN A 13 21.47 -16.31 5.27
N ALA A 14 20.95 -16.22 6.50
CA ALA A 14 19.53 -16.38 6.78
C ALA A 14 18.70 -15.35 6.02
N GLY A 15 19.08 -14.07 6.04
CA GLY A 15 18.38 -13.02 5.29
C GLY A 15 18.35 -13.29 3.78
N ALA A 16 19.48 -13.73 3.22
CA ALA A 16 19.54 -14.14 1.82
C ALA A 16 18.71 -15.40 1.54
N ALA A 17 18.70 -16.37 2.46
CA ALA A 17 17.91 -17.60 2.33
C ALA A 17 16.41 -17.32 2.31
N ASP A 18 15.92 -16.41 3.16
CA ASP A 18 14.51 -16.02 3.21
C ASP A 18 14.06 -15.35 1.91
N VAL A 19 14.91 -14.51 1.30
CA VAL A 19 14.63 -13.91 0.00
C VAL A 19 14.59 -14.96 -1.12
N ARG A 20 15.48 -15.96 -1.07
CA ARG A 20 15.43 -17.10 -2.01
C ARG A 20 14.18 -17.94 -1.82
N ALA A 21 13.79 -18.21 -0.57
CA ALA A 21 12.60 -18.99 -0.23
C ALA A 21 11.30 -18.29 -0.66
N PHE A 22 11.23 -16.95 -0.50
CA PHE A 22 10.14 -16.14 -1.04
C PHE A 22 10.16 -16.03 -2.58
N ALA A 23 11.28 -16.39 -3.21
CA ALA A 23 11.52 -16.31 -4.63
C ALA A 23 11.41 -14.89 -5.23
N ALA A 24 11.77 -13.84 -4.47
CA ALA A 24 11.70 -12.44 -4.89
C ALA A 24 12.48 -12.16 -6.20
N GLY A 25 11.83 -11.65 -7.23
CA GLY A 25 12.42 -11.44 -8.55
C GLY A 25 12.21 -10.02 -9.11
N PRO A 26 12.39 -9.82 -10.43
CA PRO A 26 12.37 -8.51 -11.06
C PRO A 26 11.03 -7.75 -11.01
N LEU A 27 9.94 -8.43 -10.66
CA LEU A 27 8.62 -7.83 -10.49
C LEU A 27 8.32 -7.45 -9.03
N ASP A 28 9.24 -7.75 -8.11
CA ASP A 28 9.08 -7.53 -6.68
C ASP A 28 9.88 -6.31 -6.21
N VAL A 29 9.43 -5.76 -5.08
CA VAL A 29 10.14 -4.74 -4.31
C VAL A 29 10.48 -5.33 -2.95
N VAL A 30 11.76 -5.40 -2.59
CA VAL A 30 12.21 -5.88 -1.28
C VAL A 30 12.61 -4.68 -0.42
N CYS A 31 11.87 -4.48 0.67
CA CYS A 31 12.08 -3.38 1.63
C CYS A 31 12.76 -3.91 2.90
N GLY A 32 14.04 -3.60 3.05
CA GLY A 32 14.83 -3.89 4.25
C GLY A 32 14.69 -2.77 5.28
N ILE A 33 14.46 -3.14 6.54
CA ILE A 33 14.23 -2.20 7.63
C ILE A 33 15.31 -2.40 8.69
N SER A 34 16.13 -1.37 8.91
CA SER A 34 17.16 -1.40 9.95
C SER A 34 17.43 0.02 10.45
N ALA A 35 17.14 0.30 11.73
CA ALA A 35 17.40 1.62 12.30
C ALA A 35 18.89 2.00 12.20
N SER A 36 19.79 1.03 12.41
CA SER A 36 21.25 1.20 12.32
C SER A 36 21.79 1.24 10.89
N ALA A 37 20.99 0.80 9.90
CA ALA A 37 21.37 0.57 8.51
C ALA A 37 22.43 -0.54 8.29
N SER A 38 22.91 -1.20 9.36
CA SER A 38 24.05 -2.13 9.31
C SER A 38 23.71 -3.55 9.74
N THR A 39 22.45 -3.85 10.07
CA THR A 39 22.00 -5.19 10.50
C THR A 39 22.34 -6.25 9.45
N PRO A 40 23.24 -7.23 9.73
CA PRO A 40 23.71 -8.19 8.73
C PRO A 40 22.60 -8.96 8.02
N TYR A 41 21.57 -9.44 8.73
CA TYR A 41 20.41 -10.12 8.13
C TYR A 41 19.75 -9.27 7.04
N VAL A 42 19.47 -8.00 7.33
CA VAL A 42 18.83 -7.07 6.38
C VAL A 42 19.74 -6.80 5.18
N ARG A 43 21.05 -6.69 5.40
CA ARG A 43 22.02 -6.46 4.32
C ARG A 43 22.13 -7.68 3.41
N GLY A 44 22.15 -8.89 3.98
CA GLY A 44 22.15 -10.15 3.23
C GLY A 44 20.89 -10.33 2.40
N ALA A 45 19.72 -10.02 2.96
CA ALA A 45 18.44 -10.03 2.25
C ALA A 45 18.42 -9.05 1.06
N LEU A 46 18.83 -7.80 1.27
CA LEU A 46 18.85 -6.80 0.20
C LEU A 46 19.87 -7.13 -0.90
N ALA A 47 21.04 -7.65 -0.54
CA ALA A 47 22.03 -8.09 -1.52
C ALA A 47 21.51 -9.25 -2.38
N GLU A 48 20.85 -10.24 -1.77
CA GLU A 48 20.20 -11.32 -2.53
C GLU A 48 19.11 -10.78 -3.46
N ALA A 49 18.24 -9.91 -2.95
CA ALA A 49 17.15 -9.34 -3.72
C ALA A 49 17.65 -8.58 -4.95
N HIS A 50 18.69 -7.75 -4.76
CA HIS A 50 19.34 -7.03 -5.86
C HIS A 50 19.93 -7.99 -6.91
N ARG A 51 20.64 -9.05 -6.49
CA ARG A 51 21.18 -10.07 -7.41
C ARG A 51 20.09 -10.79 -8.22
N ARG A 52 18.89 -10.96 -7.65
CA ARG A 52 17.74 -11.55 -8.32
C ARG A 52 16.95 -10.54 -9.18
N GLY A 53 17.40 -9.29 -9.24
CA GLY A 53 16.82 -8.22 -10.04
C GLY A 53 15.63 -7.51 -9.40
N ALA A 54 15.29 -7.80 -8.14
CA ALA A 54 14.22 -7.10 -7.43
C ALA A 54 14.63 -5.66 -7.11
N HIS A 55 13.67 -4.74 -7.08
CA HIS A 55 13.93 -3.37 -6.66
C HIS A 55 14.15 -3.33 -5.14
N THR A 56 15.26 -2.76 -4.70
CA THR A 56 15.66 -2.77 -3.28
C THR A 56 15.46 -1.43 -2.61
N VAL A 57 14.85 -1.46 -1.41
CA VAL A 57 14.63 -0.29 -0.58
C VAL A 57 15.23 -0.52 0.80
N LEU A 58 16.04 0.42 1.30
CA LEU A 58 16.50 0.43 2.70
C LEU A 58 15.83 1.56 3.46
N VAL A 59 15.05 1.21 4.49
CA VAL A 59 14.50 2.16 5.47
C VAL A 59 15.39 2.15 6.71
N CYS A 60 16.00 3.29 7.01
CA CYS A 60 16.89 3.41 8.16
C CYS A 60 16.81 4.79 8.83
N CYS A 61 17.33 4.88 10.06
CA CYS A 61 17.33 6.12 10.83
C CYS A 61 18.72 6.74 10.98
N ASN A 62 19.74 5.89 10.93
CA ASN A 62 21.13 6.30 10.85
C ASN A 62 21.63 6.26 9.40
N ARG A 63 22.52 7.19 9.06
CA ARG A 63 23.17 7.17 7.76
C ARG A 63 24.07 5.93 7.67
N PRO A 64 23.97 5.12 6.61
CA PRO A 64 24.91 4.02 6.37
C PRO A 64 26.35 4.52 6.41
N ARG A 65 27.25 3.81 7.11
CA ARG A 65 28.68 4.15 7.18
C ARG A 65 29.39 3.96 5.85
N THR A 66 28.96 2.97 5.07
CA THR A 66 29.40 2.71 3.70
C THR A 66 28.22 2.91 2.75
N ARG A 67 28.49 3.08 1.45
CA ARG A 67 27.44 3.15 0.44
C ARG A 67 26.53 1.93 0.58
N ALA A 68 25.24 2.16 0.80
CA ALA A 68 24.26 1.09 0.75
C ALA A 68 24.05 0.72 -0.72
N ASP A 69 24.31 -0.53 -1.06
CA ASP A 69 24.07 -1.06 -2.40
C ASP A 69 22.57 -1.40 -2.52
N VAL A 70 21.77 -0.35 -2.69
CA VAL A 70 20.31 -0.41 -2.80
C VAL A 70 19.82 0.63 -3.80
N ASP A 71 18.71 0.33 -4.46
CA ASP A 71 18.11 1.23 -5.46
C ASP A 71 17.46 2.46 -4.83
N THR A 72 16.94 2.33 -3.61
CA THR A 72 16.29 3.44 -2.89
C THR A 72 16.66 3.44 -1.41
N LEU A 73 17.16 4.57 -0.94
CA LEU A 73 17.46 4.81 0.48
C LEU A 73 16.42 5.76 1.08
N VAL A 74 15.70 5.31 2.10
CA VAL A 74 14.79 6.12 2.90
C VAL A 74 15.43 6.35 4.27
N LEU A 75 16.05 7.53 4.44
CA LEU A 75 16.74 7.92 5.67
C LEU A 75 15.87 8.86 6.52
N ALA A 76 15.35 8.36 7.64
CA ALA A 76 14.64 9.16 8.63
C ALA A 76 15.56 9.60 9.77
N ARG A 77 16.08 10.84 9.71
CA ARG A 77 17.01 11.37 10.71
C ARG A 77 16.30 11.71 12.03
N THR A 78 16.07 10.71 12.88
CA THR A 78 15.36 10.86 14.17
C THR A 78 16.23 11.44 15.30
N GLY A 79 17.55 11.46 15.12
CA GLY A 79 18.52 11.88 16.15
C GLY A 79 18.65 10.87 17.30
N PRO A 80 19.44 11.20 18.35
CA PRO A 80 19.63 10.34 19.51
C PRO A 80 18.32 9.99 20.21
N GLU A 81 18.17 8.74 20.66
CA GLU A 81 16.99 8.31 21.41
C GLU A 81 17.00 8.82 22.85
N LEU A 82 15.82 8.98 23.45
CA LEU A 82 15.70 9.40 24.87
C LEU A 82 16.38 8.40 25.81
N VAL A 83 16.21 7.10 25.51
CA VAL A 83 16.98 6.02 26.13
C VAL A 83 18.00 5.57 25.10
N ALA A 84 19.29 5.75 25.40
CA ALA A 84 20.37 5.40 24.49
C ALA A 84 20.22 3.96 23.97
N GLY A 85 20.24 3.79 22.64
CA GLY A 85 20.08 2.49 21.98
C GLY A 85 18.64 1.98 21.84
N SER A 86 17.65 2.61 22.48
CA SER A 86 16.24 2.16 22.43
C SER A 86 15.52 2.61 21.16
N THR A 87 15.94 2.09 20.01
CA THR A 87 15.45 2.46 18.67
C THR A 87 13.98 2.09 18.42
N ARG A 88 13.36 1.30 19.31
CA ARG A 88 11.91 1.07 19.30
C ARG A 88 11.07 2.34 19.52
N LEU A 89 11.69 3.44 19.99
CA LEU A 89 11.05 4.72 20.26
C LEU A 89 10.89 5.58 18.98
N LYS A 90 11.73 6.60 18.76
CA LYS A 90 11.56 7.52 17.62
C LYS A 90 11.81 6.81 16.30
N ALA A 91 12.87 6.02 16.21
CA ALA A 91 13.20 5.27 14.99
C ALA A 91 12.09 4.27 14.60
N GLY A 92 11.54 3.52 15.56
CA GLY A 92 10.39 2.64 15.36
C GLY A 92 9.13 3.40 14.90
N THR A 93 8.85 4.55 15.53
CA THR A 93 7.72 5.41 15.15
C THR A 93 7.87 5.96 13.73
N ALA A 94 9.07 6.46 13.37
CA ALA A 94 9.36 6.96 12.03
C ALA A 94 9.22 5.85 10.99
N THR A 95 9.74 4.66 11.29
CA THR A 95 9.61 3.47 10.43
C THR A 95 8.14 3.13 10.18
N LYS A 96 7.30 3.10 11.21
CA LYS A 96 5.85 2.89 11.07
C LYS A 96 5.21 3.90 10.12
N LEU A 97 5.53 5.18 10.28
CA LEU A 97 4.95 6.24 9.43
C LEU A 97 5.38 6.09 7.96
N ILE A 98 6.64 5.74 7.72
CA ILE A 98 7.17 5.48 6.38
C ILE A 98 6.47 4.30 5.73
N LEU A 99 6.37 3.16 6.42
CA LEU A 99 5.73 1.96 5.87
C LEU A 99 4.23 2.20 5.60
N ASN A 100 3.56 2.94 6.48
CA ASN A 100 2.18 3.37 6.25
C ASN A 100 2.06 4.25 5.01
N ALA A 101 2.99 5.18 4.79
CA ALA A 101 2.99 6.05 3.62
C ALA A 101 3.21 5.26 2.33
N ILE A 102 4.20 4.35 2.29
CA ILE A 102 4.50 3.49 1.14
C ILE A 102 3.28 2.66 0.76
N THR A 103 2.73 1.91 1.71
CA THR A 103 1.59 1.01 1.45
C THR A 103 0.32 1.78 1.10
N THR A 104 0.06 2.91 1.75
CA THR A 104 -1.11 3.75 1.43
C THR A 104 -0.99 4.36 0.03
N ALA A 105 0.18 4.93 -0.32
CA ALA A 105 0.40 5.50 -1.64
C ALA A 105 0.30 4.45 -2.76
N ALA A 106 0.83 3.24 -2.51
CA ALA A 106 0.67 2.11 -3.44
C ALA A 106 -0.80 1.75 -3.63
N PHE A 107 -1.58 1.60 -2.56
CA PHE A 107 -3.01 1.27 -2.67
C PHE A 107 -3.86 2.37 -3.29
N VAL A 108 -3.52 3.65 -3.07
CA VAL A 108 -4.14 4.76 -3.79
C VAL A 108 -3.86 4.65 -5.29
N SER A 109 -2.61 4.40 -5.67
CA SER A 109 -2.19 4.26 -7.07
C SER A 109 -2.85 3.05 -7.76
N LEU A 110 -3.06 1.96 -7.02
CA LEU A 110 -3.81 0.77 -7.47
C LEU A 110 -5.34 0.97 -7.52
N GLY A 111 -5.84 2.19 -7.25
CA GLY A 111 -7.26 2.52 -7.30
C GLY A 111 -8.08 1.79 -6.23
N LYS A 112 -7.48 1.44 -5.09
CA LYS A 112 -8.18 0.87 -3.91
C LYS A 112 -8.84 1.93 -3.06
N VAL A 113 -8.53 3.20 -3.32
CA VAL A 113 -9.08 4.38 -2.65
C VAL A 113 -9.81 5.25 -3.67
N TYR A 114 -10.99 5.76 -3.30
CA TYR A 114 -11.77 6.71 -4.10
C TYR A 114 -12.34 7.79 -3.18
N ARG A 115 -12.10 9.07 -3.52
CA ARG A 115 -12.51 10.26 -2.74
C ARG A 115 -12.25 10.12 -1.23
N GLY A 116 -11.03 9.68 -0.87
CA GLY A 116 -10.61 9.53 0.53
C GLY A 116 -11.18 8.29 1.25
N ARG A 117 -11.91 7.42 0.55
CA ARG A 117 -12.47 6.19 1.11
C ARG A 117 -11.80 4.95 0.53
N MET A 118 -11.46 3.99 1.38
CA MET A 118 -10.97 2.68 0.96
C MET A 118 -12.15 1.87 0.44
N VAL A 119 -12.26 1.75 -0.88
CA VAL A 119 -13.43 1.15 -1.55
C VAL A 119 -13.26 -0.35 -1.85
N ASP A 120 -12.03 -0.86 -1.75
CA ASP A 120 -11.75 -2.29 -1.88
C ASP A 120 -11.70 -2.96 -0.50
N VAL A 121 -12.84 -2.92 0.19
CA VAL A 121 -13.03 -3.50 1.52
C VAL A 121 -13.97 -4.70 1.42
N ARG A 122 -13.66 -5.78 2.15
CA ARG A 122 -14.53 -6.94 2.30
C ARG A 122 -15.27 -6.88 3.65
N PRO A 123 -16.56 -6.54 3.68
CA PRO A 123 -17.29 -6.42 4.93
C PRO A 123 -17.70 -7.80 5.47
N VAL A 124 -16.83 -8.41 6.29
CA VAL A 124 -17.03 -9.78 6.82
C VAL A 124 -18.01 -9.87 8.01
N ASN A 125 -18.40 -8.75 8.62
CA ASN A 125 -19.32 -8.72 9.76
C ASN A 125 -20.36 -7.59 9.64
N ALA A 126 -21.38 -7.63 10.49
CA ALA A 126 -22.49 -6.68 10.45
C ALA A 126 -22.04 -5.21 10.57
N LYS A 127 -21.06 -4.92 11.46
CA LYS A 127 -20.48 -3.58 11.62
C LYS A 127 -19.82 -3.09 10.33
N LEU A 128 -19.05 -3.96 9.67
CA LEU A 128 -18.39 -3.63 8.41
C LEU A 128 -19.39 -3.50 7.26
N ARG A 129 -20.47 -4.29 7.22
CA ARG A 129 -21.55 -4.13 6.23
C ARG A 129 -22.27 -2.79 6.39
N ALA A 130 -22.61 -2.41 7.62
CA ALA A 130 -23.19 -1.09 7.89
C ALA A 130 -22.24 0.05 7.50
N ARG A 131 -20.94 -0.10 7.75
CA ARG A 131 -19.93 0.87 7.30
C ARG A 131 -19.84 0.94 5.78
N ALA A 132 -19.87 -0.20 5.09
CA ALA A 132 -19.85 -0.28 3.63
C ALA A 132 -21.08 0.41 3.01
N ALA A 133 -22.28 0.18 3.56
CA ALA A 133 -23.51 0.83 3.08
C ALA A 133 -23.46 2.36 3.23
N ARG A 134 -22.97 2.85 4.38
CA ARG A 134 -22.72 4.30 4.58
C ARG A 134 -21.71 4.86 3.60
N MET A 135 -20.65 4.11 3.30
CA MET A 135 -19.64 4.54 2.32
C MET A 135 -20.24 4.62 0.92
N VAL A 136 -21.07 3.67 0.51
CA VAL A 136 -21.79 3.74 -0.77
C VAL A 136 -22.69 4.98 -0.79
N ALA A 137 -23.52 5.16 0.24
CA ALA A 137 -24.42 6.32 0.35
C ALA A 137 -23.69 7.65 0.22
N GLU A 138 -22.56 7.82 0.91
CA GLU A 138 -21.70 9.01 0.84
C GLU A 138 -21.12 9.21 -0.56
N LEU A 139 -20.62 8.15 -1.20
CA LEU A 139 -19.95 8.25 -2.50
C LEU A 139 -20.91 8.45 -3.68
N THR A 140 -22.17 8.02 -3.55
CA THR A 140 -23.20 8.09 -4.59
C THR A 140 -24.29 9.12 -4.29
N ASN A 141 -24.27 9.75 -3.12
CA ASN A 141 -25.32 10.65 -2.64
C ASN A 141 -26.73 10.01 -2.65
N LEU A 142 -26.81 8.70 -2.42
CA LEU A 142 -28.06 7.96 -2.32
C LEU A 142 -28.55 7.89 -0.87
N PRO A 143 -29.87 7.78 -0.64
CA PRO A 143 -30.40 7.38 0.67
C PRO A 143 -29.78 6.06 1.14
N LEU A 144 -29.58 5.92 2.45
CA LEU A 144 -28.90 4.75 3.02
C LEU A 144 -29.59 3.42 2.66
N SER A 145 -30.92 3.40 2.55
CA SER A 145 -31.70 2.23 2.14
C SER A 145 -31.39 1.80 0.69
N GLU A 146 -31.29 2.75 -0.23
CA GLU A 146 -30.93 2.47 -1.63
C GLU A 146 -29.47 2.06 -1.77
N ALA A 147 -28.57 2.71 -1.02
CA ALA A 147 -27.16 2.34 -0.97
C ALA A 147 -26.95 0.91 -0.41
N ALA A 148 -27.73 0.51 0.60
CA ALA A 148 -27.71 -0.85 1.13
C ALA A 148 -28.17 -1.88 0.07
N ARG A 149 -29.29 -1.61 -0.63
CA ARG A 149 -29.74 -2.47 -1.74
C ARG A 149 -28.71 -2.56 -2.86
N LEU A 150 -28.08 -1.45 -3.22
CA LEU A 150 -27.04 -1.42 -4.24
C LEU A 150 -25.79 -2.20 -3.82
N LEU A 151 -25.40 -2.09 -2.54
CA LEU A 151 -24.33 -2.89 -1.96
C LEU A 151 -24.66 -4.39 -2.01
N GLU A 152 -25.88 -4.79 -1.67
CA GLU A 152 -26.34 -6.18 -1.78
C GLU A 152 -26.30 -6.67 -3.23
N ALA A 153 -26.82 -5.90 -4.18
CA ALA A 153 -26.79 -6.22 -5.61
C ALA A 153 -25.35 -6.35 -6.16
N SER A 154 -24.38 -5.67 -5.54
CA SER A 154 -22.97 -5.79 -5.87
C SER A 154 -22.28 -7.02 -5.26
N GLY A 155 -22.96 -7.80 -4.41
CA GLY A 155 -22.34 -8.90 -3.64
C GLY A 155 -21.53 -8.42 -2.44
N GLY A 156 -21.83 -7.23 -1.89
CA GLY A 156 -21.11 -6.66 -0.75
C GLY A 156 -19.83 -5.89 -1.11
N GLU A 157 -19.58 -5.65 -2.39
CA GLU A 157 -18.36 -4.99 -2.88
C GLU A 157 -18.60 -3.48 -3.11
N VAL A 158 -18.07 -2.64 -2.21
CA VAL A 158 -18.28 -1.17 -2.28
C VAL A 158 -17.83 -0.60 -3.63
N LYS A 159 -16.63 -0.95 -4.12
CA LYS A 159 -16.11 -0.47 -5.41
C LYS A 159 -17.04 -0.82 -6.58
N VAL A 160 -17.66 -2.00 -6.56
CA VAL A 160 -18.59 -2.46 -7.59
C VAL A 160 -19.92 -1.73 -7.46
N ALA A 161 -20.47 -1.61 -6.25
CA ALA A 161 -21.70 -0.86 -5.98
C ALA A 161 -21.62 0.57 -6.51
N VAL A 162 -20.53 1.27 -6.20
CA VAL A 162 -20.32 2.65 -6.67
C VAL A 162 -20.18 2.71 -8.20
N ALA A 163 -19.50 1.74 -8.82
CA ALA A 163 -19.41 1.68 -10.28
C ALA A 163 -20.78 1.41 -10.94
N MET A 164 -21.59 0.52 -10.38
CA MET A 164 -22.96 0.24 -10.86
C MET A 164 -23.81 1.51 -10.84
N HIS A 165 -23.72 2.31 -9.77
CA HIS A 165 -24.44 3.59 -9.68
C HIS A 165 -24.07 4.55 -10.83
N PHE A 166 -22.78 4.79 -11.06
CA PHE A 166 -22.34 5.77 -12.06
C PHE A 166 -22.50 5.31 -13.50
N THR A 167 -22.56 3.99 -13.75
CA THR A 167 -22.61 3.44 -15.12
C THR A 167 -23.96 2.84 -15.50
N GLY A 168 -24.85 2.61 -14.53
CA GLY A 168 -26.10 1.86 -14.73
C GLY A 168 -25.89 0.37 -15.04
N LEU A 169 -24.66 -0.14 -14.95
CA LEU A 169 -24.34 -1.51 -15.31
C LEU A 169 -24.73 -2.50 -14.20
N THR A 170 -24.93 -3.76 -14.61
CA THR A 170 -25.05 -4.89 -13.67
C THR A 170 -23.74 -5.14 -12.94
N ALA A 171 -23.78 -5.79 -11.77
CA ALA A 171 -22.57 -6.12 -11.01
C ALA A 171 -21.52 -6.88 -11.84
N ARG A 172 -21.96 -7.83 -12.68
CA ARG A 172 -21.06 -8.58 -13.58
C ARG A 172 -20.38 -7.65 -14.60
N ALA A 173 -21.14 -6.77 -15.25
CA ALA A 173 -20.61 -5.85 -16.23
C ALA A 173 -19.72 -4.77 -15.59
N ALA A 174 -20.09 -4.26 -14.41
CA ALA A 174 -19.29 -3.33 -13.63
C ALA A 174 -17.94 -3.94 -13.22
N ARG A 175 -17.93 -5.18 -12.69
CA ARG A 175 -16.68 -5.90 -12.38
C ARG A 175 -15.78 -6.07 -13.61
N LYS A 176 -16.36 -6.39 -14.77
CA LYS A 176 -15.60 -6.47 -16.02
C LYS A 176 -14.95 -5.13 -16.35
N ARG A 177 -15.73 -4.05 -16.30
CA ARG A 177 -15.25 -2.73 -16.69
C ARG A 177 -14.23 -2.14 -15.70
N LEU A 178 -14.31 -2.50 -14.42
CA LEU A 178 -13.34 -2.13 -13.37
C LEU A 178 -11.97 -2.82 -13.50
N ARG A 179 -11.85 -3.87 -14.33
CA ARG A 179 -10.53 -4.45 -14.65
C ARG A 179 -9.78 -3.57 -15.65
N ASP A 180 -10.52 -3.01 -16.61
CA ASP A 180 -9.96 -2.24 -17.70
C ASP A 180 -9.89 -0.73 -17.37
N ASN A 181 -10.67 -0.26 -16.39
CA ASN A 181 -10.77 1.16 -16.02
C ASN A 181 -10.78 1.33 -14.49
N GLY A 182 -10.23 2.45 -14.01
CA GLY A 182 -10.34 2.83 -12.59
C GLY A 182 -11.76 3.29 -12.21
N LEU A 183 -12.14 3.15 -10.94
CA LEU A 183 -13.44 3.64 -10.45
C LEU A 183 -13.62 5.15 -10.71
N ARG A 184 -12.53 5.93 -10.63
CA ARG A 184 -12.54 7.36 -10.93
C ARG A 184 -12.98 7.67 -12.37
N GLU A 185 -12.52 6.88 -13.33
CA GLU A 185 -12.87 7.05 -14.74
C GLU A 185 -14.33 6.70 -15.02
N LEU A 186 -14.86 5.68 -14.33
CA LEU A 186 -16.25 5.29 -14.44
C LEU A 186 -17.21 6.28 -13.76
N ALA A 187 -16.76 6.94 -12.70
CA ALA A 187 -17.54 7.93 -11.96
C ALA A 187 -17.51 9.33 -12.58
N GLU A 188 -16.40 9.68 -13.24
CA GLU A 188 -16.18 10.99 -13.86
C GLU A 188 -15.83 10.79 -15.34
N PRO A 189 -16.79 10.40 -16.20
CA PRO A 189 -16.53 10.22 -17.62
C PRO A 189 -15.90 11.49 -18.17
N ARG A 190 -14.68 11.36 -18.71
CA ARG A 190 -13.80 12.46 -19.13
C ARG A 190 -14.62 13.66 -19.62
N ARG A 191 -14.60 14.77 -18.86
CA ARG A 191 -14.91 16.09 -19.42
C ARG A 191 -14.02 16.20 -20.66
N LYS A 192 -14.62 16.19 -21.87
CA LYS A 192 -13.90 16.52 -23.10
C LYS A 192 -13.09 17.78 -22.78
N ARG A 193 -11.77 17.72 -22.91
CA ARG A 193 -10.92 18.91 -22.75
C ARG A 193 -11.34 19.89 -23.85
N ALA A 194 -12.30 20.75 -23.55
CA ALA A 194 -12.55 21.97 -24.29
C ALA A 194 -11.40 22.92 -23.93
N HIS A 195 -10.25 22.69 -24.56
CA HIS A 195 -9.30 23.76 -24.81
C HIS A 195 -9.28 23.93 -26.31
N ALA A 196 -10.15 24.83 -26.76
CA ALA A 196 -9.97 25.56 -27.98
C ALA A 196 -8.53 26.08 -27.99
N ARG A 197 -7.72 25.55 -28.90
CA ARG A 197 -6.62 26.34 -29.47
C ARG A 197 -7.29 27.46 -30.25
N GLY A 198 -7.49 28.61 -29.62
CA GLY A 198 -7.71 29.86 -30.33
C GLY A 198 -6.35 30.36 -30.84
N PRO A 199 -6.21 30.71 -32.12
CA PRO A 199 -5.00 31.33 -32.64
C PRO A 199 -5.04 32.83 -32.35
N THR A 200 -4.02 33.33 -31.65
CA THR A 200 -3.35 34.63 -31.86
C THR A 200 -2.12 34.67 -30.97
#